data_AF-A0A1F4T4R0-F1
#
_entry.id   AF-A0A1F4T4R0-F1
#
_cell.length_a   1.000
_cell.length_b   1.000
_cell.length_c   1.000
_cell.angle_alpha   90.00
_cell.angle_beta   90.00
_cell.angle_gamma   90.00
#
_symmetry.space_group_name_H-M   'P 1'
#
loop_
_entity.id
_entity.type
_entity.pdbx_description
1 polymer ?
#
loop_
_entity_poly.entity_id
_entity_poly.type
_entity_poly.pdbx_seq_one_letter_code
_entity_poly.pdbx_strand_id
1 'polypeptide(L)'
;MNKARLIAAIASFLVVGLGQIIRGEKRKGLKLMLAVYFVLPSAVYLALLISGVLTLIVLGLGSIAAIIIWAYSVIDAFTYEKIN
;
A
#
# COMPACT_ATOMS: atom_id res chain seq x y z
N MET A 1 -18.49 5.46 -16.16
CA MET A 1 -17.28 5.36 -15.31
C MET A 1 -16.06 5.64 -16.17
N ASN A 2 -15.19 6.57 -15.76
CA ASN A 2 -14.01 6.92 -16.56
C ASN A 2 -13.04 5.73 -16.57
N LYS A 3 -12.73 5.17 -17.75
CA LYS A 3 -11.90 3.97 -17.91
C LYS A 3 -10.55 4.10 -17.18
N ALA A 4 -9.99 5.30 -17.15
CA ALA A 4 -8.75 5.60 -16.44
C ALA A 4 -8.84 5.37 -14.92
N ARG A 5 -9.98 5.70 -14.28
CA ARG A 5 -10.20 5.47 -12.85
C ARG A 5 -10.28 3.97 -12.54
N LEU A 6 -10.97 3.21 -13.38
CA LEU A 6 -11.07 1.76 -13.22
C LEU A 6 -9.69 1.10 -13.36
N ILE A 7 -8.90 1.48 -14.38
CA ILE A 7 -7.54 0.96 -14.57
C ILE A 7 -6.67 1.28 -13.36
N ALA A 8 -6.71 2.50 -12.84
CA ALA A 8 -5.93 2.89 -11.67
C ALA A 8 -6.36 2.12 -10.40
N ALA A 9 -7.66 1.93 -10.19
CA ALA A 9 -8.18 1.15 -9.07
C ALA A 9 -7.78 -0.33 -9.16
N ILE A 10 -7.87 -0.95 -10.35
CA ILE A 10 -7.41 -2.33 -10.58
C ILE A 10 -5.90 -2.43 -10.34
N ALA A 11 -5.12 -1.46 -10.84
CA ALA A 11 -3.69 -1.42 -10.60
C ALA A 11 -3.35 -1.33 -9.11
N SER A 12 -4.03 -0.47 -8.34
CA SER A 12 -3.89 -0.38 -6.88
C SER A 12 -4.38 -1.64 -6.14
N PHE A 13 -5.37 -2.34 -6.70
CA PHE A 13 -5.86 -3.59 -6.14
C PHE A 13 -4.82 -4.71 -6.27
N LEU A 14 -4.12 -4.78 -7.41
CA LEU A 14 -3.05 -5.76 -7.62
C LEU A 14 -1.76 -5.38 -6.89
N VAL A 15 -1.40 -4.09 -6.92
CA VAL A 15 -0.16 -3.58 -6.36
C VAL A 15 -0.41 -2.26 -5.65
N VAL A 16 -0.19 -2.23 -4.34
CA VAL A 16 -0.35 -1.02 -3.52
C VAL A 16 0.47 0.13 -4.11
N GLY A 17 -0.12 1.32 -4.24
CA GLY A 17 0.52 2.53 -4.73
C GLY A 17 0.62 2.66 -6.26
N LEU A 18 0.35 1.59 -7.02
CA LEU A 18 0.51 1.62 -8.48
C LEU A 18 -0.52 2.51 -9.17
N GLY A 19 -1.77 2.51 -8.70
CA GLY A 19 -2.81 3.39 -9.24
C GLY A 19 -2.45 4.87 -9.13
N GLN A 20 -1.86 5.28 -8.01
CA GLN A 20 -1.37 6.65 -7.80
C GLN A 20 -0.25 7.00 -8.79
N ILE A 21 0.68 6.08 -9.05
CA ILE A 21 1.76 6.29 -10.03
C ILE A 21 1.20 6.50 -11.44
N ILE A 22 0.26 5.65 -11.87
CA ILE A 22 -0.40 5.76 -13.19
C ILE A 22 -1.10 7.11 -13.35
N ARG A 23 -1.65 7.65 -12.26
CA ARG A 23 -2.36 8.93 -12.24
C ARG A 23 -1.45 10.15 -12.14
N GLY A 24 -0.14 9.95 -12.02
CA GLY A 24 0.86 11.02 -11.94
C GLY A 24 1.28 11.39 -10.50
N GLU A 25 0.65 10.83 -9.47
CA GLU A 25 1.00 11.05 -8.06
C GLU A 25 2.18 10.18 -7.62
N LYS A 26 3.30 10.23 -8.37
CA LYS A 26 4.44 9.32 -8.21
C LYS A 26 4.98 9.26 -6.78
N ARG A 27 5.12 10.40 -6.11
CA ARG A 27 5.64 10.48 -4.73
C ARG A 27 4.73 9.77 -3.73
N LYS A 28 3.41 9.87 -3.89
CA LYS A 28 2.43 9.23 -3.02
C LYS A 28 2.41 7.73 -3.25
N GLY A 29 2.33 7.31 -4.51
CA GLY A 29 2.39 5.89 -4.88
C GLY A 29 3.66 5.21 -4.40
N LEU A 30 4.82 5.85 -4.57
CA LEU A 30 6.09 5.31 -4.10
C LEU A 30 6.14 5.16 -2.57
N LYS A 31 5.60 6.12 -1.80
CA LYS A 31 5.51 5.99 -0.33
C LYS A 31 4.64 4.81 0.08
N LEU A 32 3.50 4.61 -0.59
CA LEU A 32 2.60 3.48 -0.32
C LEU A 32 3.29 2.14 -0.64
N MET A 33 3.99 2.05 -1.79
CA MET A 33 4.77 0.87 -2.15
C MET A 33 5.86 0.57 -1.11
N LEU A 34 6.66 1.57 -0.74
CA LEU A 34 7.72 1.39 0.25
C LEU A 34 7.17 0.98 1.62
N ALA A 35 6.05 1.55 2.04
CA ALA A 35 5.42 1.17 3.30
C ALA A 35 5.04 -0.32 3.32
N VAL A 36 4.37 -0.81 2.28
CA VAL A 36 3.85 -2.19 2.25
C VAL A 36 4.90 -3.22 1.87
N TYR A 37 5.74 -2.94 0.88
CA TYR A 37 6.66 -3.94 0.32
C TYR A 37 8.09 -3.85 0.91
N PHE A 38 8.41 -2.80 1.64
CA PHE A 38 9.75 -2.66 2.25
C PHE A 38 9.69 -2.49 3.76
N VAL A 39 8.99 -1.46 4.27
CA VAL A 39 8.96 -1.15 5.71
C VAL A 39 8.33 -2.27 6.52
N LEU A 40 7.14 -2.75 6.13
CA LEU A 40 6.48 -3.84 6.85
C LEU A 40 7.30 -5.15 6.86
N PRO A 41 7.79 -5.67 5.71
CA PRO A 41 8.67 -6.83 5.71
C PRO A 41 9.95 -6.63 6.52
N SER A 42 10.58 -5.46 6.43
CA SER A 42 11.79 -5.15 7.21
C SER A 42 11.50 -5.14 8.71
N ALA A 43 10.36 -4.60 9.14
CA ALA A 43 9.96 -4.60 10.54
C ALA A 43 9.74 -6.03 11.07
N VAL A 44 9.08 -6.89 10.28
CA VAL A 44 8.90 -8.32 10.62
C VAL A 44 10.26 -9.03 10.71
N TYR A 45 11.16 -8.78 9.75
CA TYR A 45 12.51 -9.35 9.76
C TYR A 45 13.31 -8.92 10.99
N LEU A 46 13.31 -7.62 11.33
CA LEU A 46 14.01 -7.12 12.52
C LEU A 46 13.42 -7.69 13.82
N ALA A 47 12.10 -7.84 13.89
CA ALA A 47 11.43 -8.48 15.03
C ALA A 47 11.87 -9.94 15.23
N LEU A 48 12.07 -10.67 14.13
CA LEU A 48 12.55 -12.05 14.14
C LEU A 48 13.96 -12.19 14.71
N LEU A 49 14.82 -11.21 14.46
CA LEU A 49 16.19 -11.21 15.02
C LEU A 49 16.21 -11.00 16.54
N ILE A 50 15.13 -10.48 17.13
CA ILE A 50 15.04 -10.15 18.55
C ILE A 50 14.30 -11.26 19.32
N SER A 51 13.09 -11.63 18.89
CA SER A 51 12.25 -12.62 19.57
C SER A 51 11.11 -13.15 18.71
N GLY A 52 10.82 -14.45 18.80
CA GLY A 52 9.67 -15.06 18.14
C GLY A 52 8.33 -14.47 18.59
N VAL A 53 8.16 -14.15 19.88
CA VAL A 53 6.93 -13.53 20.39
C VAL A 53 6.73 -12.13 19.80
N LEU A 54 7.80 -11.33 19.76
CA LEU A 54 7.76 -10.01 19.14
C LEU A 54 7.42 -10.09 17.65
N THR A 55 7.95 -11.11 16.96
CA THR A 55 7.65 -11.38 15.54
C THR A 55 6.17 -11.55 15.31
N LEU A 56 5.50 -12.37 16.13
CA LEU A 56 4.07 -12.61 16.00
C LEU A 56 3.25 -11.32 16.21
N ILE A 57 3.66 -10.50 17.19
CA ILE A 57 3.02 -9.19 17.44
C ILE A 57 3.19 -8.26 16.23
N VAL A 58 4.43 -8.10 15.73
CA VAL A 58 4.73 -7.21 14.60
C VAL A 58 4.09 -7.71 13.31
N LEU A 59 4.07 -9.03 13.08
CA LEU A 59 3.41 -9.64 11.93
C LEU A 59 1.89 -9.41 11.99
N GLY A 60 1.27 -9.60 13.16
CA GLY A 60 -0.16 -9.37 13.35
C GLY A 60 -0.56 -7.92 13.10
N LEU A 61 0.09 -6.98 13.78
CA LEU A 61 -0.14 -5.54 13.60
C LEU A 61 0.21 -5.07 12.18
N GLY A 62 1.31 -5.57 11.63
CA GLY A 62 1.77 -5.26 10.28
C GLY A 62 0.80 -5.75 9.21
N SER A 63 0.20 -6.92 9.38
CA SER A 63 -0.82 -7.45 8.46
C SER A 63 -2.08 -6.59 8.47
N ILE A 64 -2.54 -6.16 9.66
CA ILE A 64 -3.67 -5.23 9.78
C ILE A 64 -3.35 -3.90 9.09
N ALA A 65 -2.17 -3.34 9.36
CA ALA A 65 -1.71 -2.10 8.72
C ALA A 65 -1.63 -2.24 7.20
N ALA A 66 -1.12 -3.37 6.68
CA ALA A 66 -1.05 -3.65 5.24
C ALA A 66 -2.44 -3.62 4.61
N ILE A 67 -3.44 -4.28 5.21
CA ILE A 67 -4.83 -4.30 4.72
C ILE A 67 -5.40 -2.89 4.66
N ILE A 68 -5.21 -2.09 5.72
CA ILE A 68 -5.71 -0.71 5.79
C ILE A 68 -5.05 0.16 4.71
N ILE A 69 -3.73 0.10 4.57
CA ILE A 69 -2.99 0.86 3.55
C ILE A 69 -3.40 0.43 2.14
N TRP A 70 -3.64 -0.86 1.93
CA TRP A 70 -4.08 -1.40 0.65
C TRP A 70 -5.48 -0.90 0.29
N ALA A 71 -6.44 -1.00 1.20
CA ALA A 71 -7.79 -0.48 1.01
C ALA A 71 -7.76 1.03 0.71
N TYR A 72 -6.97 1.79 1.47
CA TYR A 72 -6.73 3.21 1.21
C TYR A 72 -6.20 3.45 -0.20
N SER A 73 -5.19 2.69 -0.63
CA SER A 73 -4.59 2.80 -1.98
C SER A 73 -5.60 2.55 -3.10
N VAL A 74 -6.53 1.61 -2.92
CA VAL A 74 -7.58 1.29 -3.90
C VAL A 74 -8.64 2.40 -3.94
N ILE A 75 -9.15 2.80 -2.76
CA ILE A 75 -10.17 3.85 -2.65
C ILE A 75 -9.65 5.16 -3.26
N ASP A 76 -8.43 5.55 -2.88
CA ASP A 76 -7.80 6.76 -3.36
C ASP A 76 -7.57 6.74 -4.89
N ALA A 77 -7.14 5.60 -5.44
CA ALA A 77 -7.00 5.43 -6.88
C ALA A 77 -8.34 5.47 -7.62
N PHE A 78 -9.45 5.13 -6.97
CA PHE A 78 -10.79 5.20 -7.53
C PHE A 78 -11.38 6.62 -7.45
N THR A 79 -11.23 7.29 -6.31
CA THR A 79 -11.89 8.58 -6.01
C THR A 79 -11.15 9.79 -6.53
N TYR A 80 -9.84 9.68 -6.83
CA TYR A 80 -9.11 10.85 -7.31
C TYR A 80 -9.77 11.41 -8.59
N GLU A 81 -9.87 12.72 -8.64
CA GLU A 81 -10.36 13.50 -9.78
C GLU A 81 -9.28 14.54 -10.03
N LYS A 82 -8.70 14.50 -11.23
CA LYS A 82 -7.69 15.48 -11.60
C LYS A 82 -8.46 16.79 -11.76
N ILE A 83 -8.32 17.71 -10.80
CA ILE A 83 -8.80 19.08 -10.97
C ILE A 83 -7.95 19.64 -12.12
N ASN A 84 -8.57 19.73 -13.30
CA ASN A 84 -8.03 20.50 -14.42
C ASN A 84 -8.26 21.99 -14.13
#